data_AF-A0A496ASX6-F1
#
_entry.id   AF-A0A496ASX6-F1
#
_cell.length_a   1.000
_cell.length_b   1.000
_cell.length_c   1.000
_cell.angle_alpha   90.00
_cell.angle_beta   90.00
_cell.angle_gamma   90.00
#
_symmetry.space_group_name_H-M   'P 1'
#
loop_
_entity.id
_entity.type
_entity.pdbx_description
1 polymer ?
#
loop_
_entity_poly.entity_id
_entity_poly.type
_entity_poly.pdbx_seq_one_letter_code
_entity_poly.pdbx_strand_id
1 'polypeptide(L)'
;MNYNILTEKWFIGCIIFIIVFAFTCYLWHKNDIASFKKQLITTNNIMPEEVQSKKKKKIIQRTSPNTDMMTKKNKKFQNRSNTLNNESDLKKKTTEISSNNEETINKDFELDLPNKNVETRISPFGFGPYPEIPNGFPFKDPWTSVTNLTDTQARISELIHRIHIKLWNEGKRPEGISYENGVIYATYPNTIYVTWDYDENEDGTIERYPSEVTSGTLSDEANALLDEGIIPPDVIVYDHNEVGIDPYSYLGLK
;
A
#
# COMPACT_ATOMS: atom_id res chain seq x y z
N MET A 1 18.26 -15.73 69.10
CA MET A 1 16.96 -16.35 68.81
C MET A 1 16.80 -16.29 67.29
N ASN A 2 17.24 -17.33 66.58
CA ASN A 2 17.27 -17.31 65.11
C ASN A 2 15.92 -17.80 64.61
N TYR A 3 15.04 -16.88 64.21
CA TYR A 3 13.79 -17.21 63.53
C TYR A 3 14.11 -17.70 62.12
N ASN A 4 13.87 -18.99 61.87
CA ASN A 4 13.94 -19.57 60.53
C ASN A 4 12.72 -19.13 59.71
N ILE A 5 12.78 -17.90 59.21
CA ILE A 5 11.73 -17.26 58.39
C ILE A 5 11.44 -18.05 57.10
N LEU A 6 12.40 -18.87 56.64
CA LEU A 6 12.30 -19.67 55.43
C LEU A 6 11.44 -20.94 55.57
N THR A 7 11.06 -21.34 56.78
CA THR A 7 10.26 -22.57 57.04
C THR A 7 8.77 -22.32 57.22
N GLU A 8 8.34 -21.05 57.28
CA GLU A 8 6.92 -20.78 57.44
C GLU A 8 6.16 -21.06 56.14
N LYS A 9 5.06 -21.82 56.26
CA LYS A 9 4.26 -22.30 55.12
C LYS A 9 3.73 -21.17 54.22
N TRP A 10 3.50 -19.97 54.78
CA TRP A 10 3.03 -18.82 54.01
C TRP A 10 4.12 -18.26 53.08
N PHE A 11 5.39 -18.29 53.50
CA PHE A 11 6.51 -17.79 52.71
C PHE A 11 6.74 -18.64 51.44
N ILE A 12 6.66 -19.96 51.59
CA ILE A 12 6.73 -20.90 50.46
C ILE A 12 5.56 -20.66 49.50
N GLY A 13 4.36 -20.41 50.02
CA GLY A 13 3.18 -20.06 49.21
C GLY A 13 3.39 -18.79 48.37
N CYS A 14 3.95 -17.73 48.95
CA CYS A 14 4.26 -16.49 48.23
C CYS A 14 5.26 -16.70 47.09
N ILE A 15 6.31 -17.51 47.31
CA ILE A 15 7.30 -17.81 46.25
C ILE A 15 6.65 -18.55 45.09
N ILE A 16 5.83 -19.57 45.37
CA ILE A 16 5.12 -20.33 44.32
C ILE A 16 4.18 -19.41 43.53
N PHE A 17 3.47 -18.50 44.21
CA PHE A 17 2.59 -17.53 43.55
C PHE A 17 3.35 -16.60 42.60
N ILE A 18 4.52 -16.08 43.01
CA ILE A 18 5.36 -15.23 42.17
C ILE A 18 5.82 -15.98 40.91
N ILE A 19 6.20 -17.25 41.04
CA ILE A 19 6.63 -18.08 39.89
C ILE A 19 5.48 -18.28 38.90
N VAL A 20 4.28 -18.62 39.39
CA VAL A 20 3.10 -18.81 38.53
C VAL A 20 2.69 -17.50 37.86
N PHE A 21 2.74 -16.39 38.58
CA PHE A 21 2.45 -15.06 38.04
C PHE A 21 3.43 -14.66 36.93
N ALA A 22 4.74 -14.81 37.18
CA ALA A 22 5.78 -14.55 36.17
C ALA A 22 5.61 -15.44 34.93
N PHE A 23 5.28 -16.71 35.11
CA PHE A 23 5.02 -17.63 33.99
C PHE A 23 3.78 -17.23 33.18
N THR A 24 2.72 -16.76 33.84
CA THR A 24 1.51 -16.26 33.19
C THR A 24 1.80 -14.99 32.39
N CYS A 25 2.53 -14.03 32.96
CA CYS A 25 2.98 -12.83 32.24
C CYS A 25 3.85 -13.18 31.02
N TYR A 26 4.75 -14.16 31.16
CA TYR A 26 5.58 -14.63 30.06
C TYR A 26 4.76 -15.27 28.92
N LEU A 27 3.78 -16.11 29.26
CA LEU A 27 2.88 -16.72 28.27
C LEU A 27 2.02 -15.67 27.57
N TRP A 28 1.50 -14.68 28.30
CA TRP A 28 0.72 -13.59 27.74
C TRP A 28 1.56 -12.77 26.75
N HIS A 29 2.75 -12.35 27.14
CA HIS A 29 3.69 -11.63 26.29
C HIS A 29 4.07 -12.42 25.02
N LYS A 30 4.32 -13.74 25.16
CA LYS A 30 4.62 -14.60 24.02
C LYS A 30 3.43 -14.76 23.07
N ASN A 31 2.21 -14.83 23.60
CA ASN A 31 0.99 -14.94 22.80
C ASN A 31 0.69 -13.63 22.06
N ASP A 32 0.90 -12.49 22.72
CA ASP A 32 0.69 -11.17 22.11
C ASP A 32 1.64 -10.93 20.92
N ILE A 33 2.92 -11.30 21.08
CA ILE A 33 3.90 -11.30 19.98
C ILE A 33 3.49 -12.27 18.85
N ALA A 34 2.83 -13.38 19.16
CA ALA A 34 2.38 -14.33 18.14
C ALA A 34 1.23 -13.76 17.29
N SER A 35 0.34 -12.93 17.85
CA SER A 35 -0.67 -12.19 17.09
C SER A 35 -0.03 -11.23 16.09
N PHE A 36 0.98 -10.46 16.50
CA PHE A 36 1.72 -9.58 15.60
C PHE A 36 2.41 -10.35 14.46
N LYS A 37 3.01 -11.50 14.76
CA LYS A 37 3.61 -12.36 13.71
C LYS A 37 2.58 -12.88 12.71
N LYS A 38 1.36 -13.22 13.14
CA LYS A 38 0.28 -13.66 12.24
C LYS A 38 -0.18 -12.53 11.31
N GLN A 39 -0.21 -11.29 11.79
CA GLN A 39 -0.51 -10.13 10.94
C GLN A 39 0.61 -9.91 9.91
N LEU A 40 1.89 -10.00 10.30
CA LEU A 40 3.02 -9.90 9.36
C LEU A 40 3.02 -11.01 8.29
N ILE A 41 2.64 -12.24 8.65
CA ILE A 41 2.51 -13.35 7.68
C ILE A 41 1.31 -13.13 6.76
N THR A 42 0.21 -12.59 7.28
CA THR A 42 -0.97 -12.26 6.46
C THR A 42 -0.65 -11.12 5.49
N THR A 43 0.10 -10.11 5.91
CA THR A 43 0.60 -9.01 5.05
C THR A 43 1.59 -9.52 3.99
N ASN A 44 2.45 -10.49 4.31
CA ASN A 44 3.32 -11.13 3.32
C ASN A 44 2.57 -11.91 2.24
N ASN A 45 1.33 -12.35 2.50
CA ASN A 45 0.46 -12.97 1.50
C ASN A 45 -0.29 -11.95 0.62
N ILE A 46 -0.22 -10.65 0.95
CA ILE A 46 -0.78 -9.58 0.12
C ILE A 46 0.21 -9.17 -0.99
N MET A 47 1.50 -9.48 -0.81
CA MET A 47 2.50 -9.35 -1.87
C MET A 47 2.36 -10.55 -2.83
N PRO A 48 2.18 -10.35 -4.15
CA PRO A 48 2.03 -11.45 -5.09
C PRO A 48 3.23 -12.40 -4.97
N GLU A 49 2.98 -13.69 -4.76
CA GLU A 49 3.99 -14.75 -4.60
C GLU A 49 5.01 -14.75 -5.77
N GLU A 50 4.59 -14.26 -6.93
CA GLU A 50 5.41 -14.07 -8.12
C GLU A 50 6.58 -13.09 -7.92
N VAL A 51 6.41 -12.03 -7.11
CA VAL A 51 7.48 -11.04 -6.83
C VAL A 51 8.54 -11.63 -5.90
N GLN A 52 8.14 -12.49 -4.95
CA GLN A 52 9.08 -13.15 -4.04
C GLN A 52 9.96 -14.19 -4.74
N SER A 53 9.41 -14.89 -5.75
CA SER A 53 10.15 -15.92 -6.50
C SER A 53 11.34 -15.36 -7.31
N LYS A 54 11.22 -14.13 -7.84
CA LYS A 54 12.30 -13.46 -8.60
C LYS A 54 13.42 -12.91 -7.68
N LYS A 55 13.12 -12.56 -6.42
CA LYS A 55 14.11 -12.02 -5.46
C LYS A 55 15.20 -13.03 -5.07
N LYS A 56 14.85 -14.32 -4.91
CA LYS A 56 15.83 -15.37 -4.57
C LYS A 56 16.94 -15.55 -5.61
N LYS A 57 16.72 -15.15 -6.86
CA LYS A 57 17.68 -15.32 -7.95
C LYS A 57 18.63 -14.12 -8.14
N LYS A 58 18.25 -12.91 -7.69
CA LYS A 58 18.99 -11.66 -7.97
C LYS A 58 20.07 -11.34 -6.94
N ILE A 59 19.96 -11.84 -5.70
CA ILE A 59 20.91 -11.57 -4.61
C ILE A 59 22.29 -12.21 -4.84
N ILE A 60 22.40 -13.24 -5.69
CA ILE A 60 23.66 -13.99 -5.88
C ILE A 60 24.60 -13.31 -6.91
N GLN A 61 24.16 -12.32 -7.69
CA GLN A 61 24.93 -11.82 -8.85
C GLN A 61 25.53 -10.41 -8.73
N ARG A 62 25.40 -9.71 -7.60
CA ARG A 62 25.98 -8.37 -7.43
C ARG A 62 27.05 -8.37 -6.35
N THR A 63 28.19 -8.94 -6.67
CA THR A 63 29.45 -8.67 -5.97
C THR A 63 30.54 -8.49 -7.02
N SER A 64 30.66 -7.27 -7.55
CA SER A 64 31.89 -6.74 -8.17
C SER A 64 31.84 -5.20 -8.09
N PRO A 65 32.90 -4.55 -7.59
CA PRO A 65 32.93 -3.10 -7.43
C PRO A 65 33.46 -2.44 -8.71
N ASN A 66 32.92 -1.27 -9.06
CA ASN A 66 33.73 -0.29 -9.76
C ASN A 66 33.30 1.13 -9.41
N THR A 67 34.31 1.88 -9.01
CA THR A 67 34.37 3.25 -8.52
C THR A 67 33.99 4.25 -9.60
N ASP A 68 33.32 5.35 -9.23
CA ASP A 68 33.81 6.71 -9.51
C ASP A 68 32.97 7.80 -8.82
N MET A 69 33.71 8.70 -8.16
CA MET A 69 33.27 9.84 -7.36
C MET A 69 32.46 10.88 -8.15
N MET A 70 31.46 11.50 -7.50
CA MET A 70 31.33 12.97 -7.47
C MET A 70 30.51 13.45 -6.27
N THR A 71 31.18 14.25 -5.43
CA THR A 71 30.67 14.99 -4.29
C THR A 71 29.60 16.03 -4.68
N LYS A 72 28.45 16.09 -3.99
CA LYS A 72 27.69 17.34 -3.83
C LYS A 72 26.60 17.32 -2.74
N LYS A 73 26.92 18.02 -1.65
CA LYS A 73 26.11 19.04 -0.93
C LYS A 73 24.75 18.63 -0.33
N ASN A 74 24.77 18.52 1.01
CA ASN A 74 23.65 18.57 1.97
C ASN A 74 22.42 19.34 1.46
N LYS A 75 21.29 18.63 1.34
CA LYS A 75 19.95 19.22 1.28
C LYS A 75 19.13 18.72 2.47
N LYS A 76 18.66 19.67 3.28
CA LYS A 76 17.61 19.44 4.27
C LYS A 76 16.39 18.81 3.59
N PHE A 77 15.87 17.75 4.20
CA PHE A 77 14.58 17.15 3.91
C PHE A 77 13.50 18.24 3.88
N GLN A 78 12.86 18.42 2.72
CA GLN A 78 11.63 19.17 2.58
C GLN A 78 10.53 18.18 2.25
N ASN A 79 9.64 17.92 3.21
CA ASN A 79 8.38 17.23 2.97
C ASN A 79 7.60 18.00 1.90
N ARG A 80 7.46 17.42 0.72
CA ARG A 80 6.65 17.97 -0.36
C ARG A 80 5.24 17.37 -0.24
N SER A 81 4.44 17.92 0.66
CA SER A 81 3.00 17.66 0.71
C SER A 81 2.36 18.25 -0.55
N ASN A 82 1.92 17.41 -1.48
CA ASN A 82 1.15 17.84 -2.65
C ASN A 82 -0.28 18.19 -2.22
N THR A 83 -0.49 19.42 -1.75
CA THR A 83 -1.85 19.97 -1.56
C THR A 83 -2.40 20.43 -2.90
N LEU A 84 -3.34 19.65 -3.44
CA LEU A 84 -4.05 19.94 -4.68
C LEU A 84 -5.15 20.98 -4.40
N ASN A 85 -4.81 22.27 -4.42
CA ASN A 85 -5.81 23.35 -4.40
C ASN A 85 -6.38 23.55 -5.81
N ASN A 86 -7.63 23.16 -6.00
CA ASN A 86 -8.47 23.62 -7.11
C ASN A 86 -9.81 24.11 -6.54
N GLU A 87 -9.82 25.35 -6.06
CA GLU A 87 -11.05 26.15 -6.04
C GLU A 87 -11.32 26.61 -7.48
N SER A 88 -12.36 26.06 -8.10
CA SER A 88 -13.02 26.76 -9.21
C SER A 88 -14.47 27.00 -8.83
N ASP A 89 -14.75 28.29 -8.63
CA ASP A 89 -16.06 28.88 -8.50
C ASP A 89 -16.98 28.44 -9.65
N LEU A 90 -18.02 27.67 -9.32
CA LEU A 90 -19.10 27.38 -10.25
C LEU A 90 -20.45 27.83 -9.66
N LYS A 91 -20.73 29.08 -10.04
CA LYS A 91 -21.98 29.84 -10.00
C LYS A 91 -23.23 28.95 -10.22
N LYS A 92 -23.94 28.64 -9.13
CA LYS A 92 -25.25 27.99 -9.15
C LYS A 92 -26.32 28.97 -9.69
N LYS A 93 -26.82 28.70 -10.89
CA LYS A 93 -28.06 29.29 -11.41
C LYS A 93 -29.21 28.34 -11.09
N THR A 94 -29.94 28.63 -10.01
CA THR A 94 -31.20 27.96 -9.67
C THR A 94 -32.23 28.30 -10.74
N THR A 95 -32.84 27.28 -11.35
CA THR A 95 -34.08 27.42 -12.13
C THR A 95 -35.09 26.48 -11.50
N GLU A 96 -36.12 27.08 -10.92
CA GLU A 96 -37.31 26.43 -10.42
C GLU A 96 -38.06 25.80 -11.60
N ILE A 97 -38.35 24.50 -11.53
CA ILE A 97 -39.44 23.90 -12.28
C ILE A 97 -40.28 23.11 -11.28
N SER A 98 -41.43 23.71 -10.99
CA SER A 98 -42.60 23.09 -10.38
C SER A 98 -43.27 22.18 -11.41
N SER A 99 -43.57 20.94 -11.03
CA SER A 99 -44.84 20.29 -11.38
C SER A 99 -45.01 18.96 -10.65
N ASN A 100 -46.10 18.90 -9.90
CA ASN A 100 -46.77 17.70 -9.43
C ASN A 100 -47.01 16.72 -10.58
N ASN A 101 -46.82 15.43 -10.32
CA ASN A 101 -47.92 14.47 -10.43
C ASN A 101 -47.53 13.15 -9.77
N GLU A 102 -48.35 12.78 -8.79
CA GLU A 102 -48.49 11.42 -8.28
C GLU A 102 -49.13 10.57 -9.39
N GLU A 103 -48.51 9.46 -9.76
CA GLU A 103 -49.25 8.33 -10.34
C GLU A 103 -48.53 7.02 -10.04
N THR A 104 -49.20 6.23 -9.21
CA THR A 104 -48.87 4.88 -8.78
C THR A 104 -48.98 3.92 -9.96
N ILE A 105 -47.85 3.34 -10.41
CA ILE A 105 -47.86 2.21 -11.35
C ILE A 105 -47.18 1.03 -10.68
N ASN A 106 -47.99 0.11 -10.18
CA ASN A 106 -47.60 -1.28 -9.97
C ASN A 106 -47.24 -1.88 -11.32
N LYS A 107 -45.96 -2.21 -11.53
CA LYS A 107 -45.53 -3.14 -12.57
C LYS A 107 -44.57 -4.13 -11.94
N ASP A 108 -44.95 -5.40 -12.04
CA ASP A 108 -44.14 -6.56 -11.73
C ASP A 108 -42.72 -6.36 -12.26
N PHE A 109 -41.76 -6.36 -11.32
CA PHE A 109 -40.34 -6.28 -11.62
C PHE A 109 -39.87 -7.69 -12.00
N GLU A 110 -40.26 -8.13 -13.19
CA GLU A 110 -39.59 -9.23 -13.86
C GLU A 110 -38.18 -8.72 -14.18
N LEU A 111 -37.19 -9.24 -13.45
CA LEU A 111 -35.76 -8.96 -13.59
C LEU A 111 -35.28 -9.60 -14.90
N ASP A 112 -35.73 -9.01 -16.00
CA ASP A 112 -35.25 -9.28 -17.34
C ASP A 112 -33.84 -8.66 -17.39
N LEU A 113 -32.85 -9.43 -16.90
CA LEU A 113 -31.44 -9.11 -17.03
C LEU A 113 -31.20 -8.91 -18.52
N PRO A 114 -30.94 -7.68 -19.00
CA PRO A 114 -30.64 -7.50 -20.39
C PRO A 114 -29.37 -8.31 -20.63
N ASN A 115 -29.50 -9.37 -21.42
CA ASN A 115 -28.38 -10.06 -22.06
C ASN A 115 -27.81 -9.07 -23.08
N LYS A 116 -27.24 -7.98 -22.56
CA LYS A 116 -26.58 -6.95 -23.31
C LYS A 116 -25.31 -7.64 -23.76
N ASN A 117 -25.30 -8.03 -25.03
CA ASN A 117 -24.09 -8.21 -25.80
C ASN A 117 -23.30 -6.89 -25.68
N VAL A 118 -22.58 -6.72 -24.57
CA VAL A 118 -21.68 -5.59 -24.37
C VAL A 118 -20.53 -5.88 -25.29
N GLU A 119 -20.58 -5.25 -26.46
CA GLU A 119 -19.52 -5.27 -27.45
C GLU A 119 -18.19 -5.05 -26.71
N THR A 120 -17.38 -6.11 -26.65
CA THR A 120 -16.21 -6.13 -25.77
C THR A 120 -15.19 -5.16 -26.35
N ARG A 121 -15.02 -4.02 -25.69
CA ARG A 121 -14.07 -3.00 -26.13
C ARG A 121 -12.64 -3.59 -26.08
N ILE A 122 -11.90 -3.44 -27.18
CA ILE A 122 -10.53 -3.95 -27.32
C ILE A 122 -9.55 -2.79 -27.18
N SER A 123 -8.41 -3.05 -26.53
CA SER A 123 -7.30 -2.10 -26.43
C SER A 123 -6.75 -1.72 -27.80
N PRO A 124 -6.54 -0.42 -28.08
CA PRO A 124 -5.82 0.00 -29.29
C PRO A 124 -4.31 -0.32 -29.22
N PHE A 125 -3.77 -0.65 -28.05
CA PHE A 125 -2.33 -0.89 -27.83
C PHE A 125 -1.94 -2.37 -27.84
N GLY A 126 -2.87 -3.27 -28.18
CA GLY A 126 -2.61 -4.70 -28.24
C GLY A 126 -2.64 -5.41 -26.87
N PHE A 127 -3.13 -4.78 -25.81
CA PHE A 127 -3.29 -5.41 -24.48
C PHE A 127 -4.52 -6.32 -24.35
N GLY A 128 -5.22 -6.57 -25.46
CA GLY A 128 -6.43 -7.38 -25.50
C GLY A 128 -7.69 -6.66 -25.00
N PRO A 129 -8.76 -7.42 -24.69
CA PRO A 129 -10.01 -6.87 -24.15
C PRO A 129 -9.78 -6.07 -22.85
N TYR A 130 -10.58 -5.02 -22.63
CA TYR A 130 -10.58 -4.33 -21.35
C TYR A 130 -11.13 -5.25 -20.24
N PRO A 131 -10.52 -5.25 -19.04
CA PRO A 131 -11.01 -6.05 -17.93
C PRO A 131 -12.36 -5.52 -17.40
N GLU A 132 -13.13 -6.41 -16.78
CA GLU A 132 -14.35 -6.03 -16.08
C GLU A 132 -14.04 -5.13 -14.88
N ILE A 133 -14.77 -4.02 -14.77
CA ILE A 133 -14.60 -3.04 -13.69
C ILE A 133 -15.38 -3.54 -12.45
N PRO A 134 -14.71 -3.73 -11.30
CA PRO A 134 -15.38 -4.19 -10.09
C PRO A 134 -16.40 -3.18 -9.57
N ASN A 135 -17.42 -3.70 -8.88
CA ASN A 135 -18.38 -2.84 -8.20
C ASN A 135 -17.69 -1.97 -7.13
N GLY A 136 -18.05 -0.69 -7.05
CA GLY A 136 -17.47 0.27 -6.13
C GLY A 136 -16.10 0.84 -6.55
N PHE A 137 -15.60 0.50 -7.74
CA PHE A 137 -14.36 1.11 -8.27
C PHE A 137 -14.53 2.64 -8.39
N PRO A 138 -13.53 3.45 -7.99
CA PRO A 138 -13.68 4.90 -7.87
C PRO A 138 -13.91 5.64 -9.20
N PHE A 139 -13.60 5.00 -10.34
CA PHE A 139 -13.76 5.58 -11.67
C PHE A 139 -14.90 4.92 -12.43
N LYS A 140 -15.89 5.72 -12.87
CA LYS A 140 -17.04 5.22 -13.63
C LYS A 140 -16.66 4.67 -15.01
N ASP A 141 -15.70 5.31 -15.68
CA ASP A 141 -15.13 4.85 -16.95
C ASP A 141 -13.65 5.26 -17.03
N PRO A 142 -12.72 4.40 -16.54
CA PRO A 142 -11.28 4.69 -16.54
C PRO A 142 -10.68 4.79 -17.95
N TRP A 143 -11.42 4.39 -18.99
CA TRP A 143 -10.93 4.34 -20.36
C TRP A 143 -11.16 5.65 -21.12
N THR A 144 -12.00 6.55 -20.59
CA THR A 144 -12.26 7.86 -21.21
C THR A 144 -11.08 8.82 -21.08
N SER A 145 -10.32 8.75 -20.00
CA SER A 145 -9.15 9.62 -19.78
C SER A 145 -8.02 9.37 -20.78
N VAL A 146 -8.06 8.26 -21.49
CA VAL A 146 -7.00 7.80 -22.40
C VAL A 146 -7.05 8.52 -23.76
N THR A 147 -8.21 9.08 -24.17
CA THR A 147 -8.42 9.58 -25.53
C THR A 147 -7.72 10.90 -25.86
N ASN A 148 -7.34 11.68 -24.84
CA ASN A 148 -6.73 13.01 -25.01
C ASN A 148 -5.22 13.01 -24.78
N LEU A 149 -4.61 11.82 -24.69
CA LEU A 149 -3.20 11.64 -24.39
C LEU A 149 -2.41 11.30 -25.65
N THR A 150 -1.10 11.55 -25.64
CA THR A 150 -0.19 10.98 -26.66
C THR A 150 -0.21 9.46 -26.59
N ASP A 151 0.08 8.76 -27.69
CA ASP A 151 0.07 7.28 -27.73
C ASP A 151 0.84 6.63 -26.58
N THR A 152 2.01 7.16 -26.24
CA THR A 152 2.83 6.66 -25.11
C THR A 152 2.15 6.87 -23.77
N GLN A 153 1.60 8.07 -23.52
CA GLN A 153 0.89 8.38 -22.27
C GLN A 153 -0.41 7.59 -22.16
N ALA A 154 -1.14 7.45 -23.27
CA ALA A 154 -2.36 6.67 -23.36
C ALA A 154 -2.09 5.19 -23.05
N ARG A 155 -1.01 4.63 -23.61
CA ARG A 155 -0.55 3.27 -23.33
C ARG A 155 -0.20 3.07 -21.85
N ILE A 156 0.56 3.99 -21.24
CA ILE A 156 0.91 3.93 -19.82
C ILE A 156 -0.35 4.05 -18.95
N SER A 157 -1.24 5.00 -19.26
CA SER A 157 -2.50 5.20 -18.53
C SER A 157 -3.38 3.95 -18.58
N GLU A 158 -3.45 3.26 -19.73
CA GLU A 158 -4.18 2.01 -19.84
C GLU A 158 -3.57 0.91 -18.95
N LEU A 159 -2.23 0.77 -18.92
CA LEU A 159 -1.56 -0.19 -18.02
C LEU A 159 -1.87 0.10 -16.55
N ILE A 160 -1.81 1.36 -16.13
CA ILE A 160 -2.16 1.79 -14.77
C ILE A 160 -3.58 1.36 -14.42
N HIS A 161 -4.56 1.67 -15.28
CA HIS A 161 -5.96 1.34 -15.02
C HIS A 161 -6.21 -0.16 -15.01
N ARG A 162 -5.59 -0.93 -15.90
CA ARG A 162 -5.68 -2.41 -15.89
C ARG A 162 -5.15 -3.00 -14.59
N ILE A 163 -4.01 -2.51 -14.09
CA ILE A 163 -3.48 -2.96 -12.80
C ILE A 163 -4.38 -2.53 -11.65
N HIS A 164 -4.88 -1.30 -11.67
CA HIS A 164 -5.79 -0.82 -10.62
C HIS A 164 -7.02 -1.71 -10.50
N ILE A 165 -7.65 -2.01 -11.64
CA ILE A 165 -8.81 -2.91 -11.71
C ILE A 165 -8.45 -4.32 -11.25
N LYS A 166 -7.30 -4.87 -11.68
CA LYS A 166 -6.85 -6.20 -11.26
C LYS A 166 -6.62 -6.28 -9.75
N LEU A 167 -5.94 -5.28 -9.16
CA LEU A 167 -5.75 -5.20 -7.70
C LEU A 167 -7.09 -5.15 -6.97
N TRP A 168 -8.08 -4.42 -7.51
CA TRP A 168 -9.43 -4.38 -6.94
C TRP A 168 -10.15 -5.73 -7.02
N ASN A 169 -10.04 -6.44 -8.14
CA ASN A 169 -10.59 -7.78 -8.28
C ASN A 169 -9.91 -8.80 -7.33
N GLU A 170 -8.64 -8.57 -6.96
CA GLU A 170 -7.92 -9.34 -5.94
C GLU A 170 -8.28 -8.95 -4.49
N GLY A 171 -9.21 -8.02 -4.28
CA GLY A 171 -9.60 -7.55 -2.94
C GLY A 171 -8.68 -6.49 -2.34
N LYS A 172 -7.64 -6.05 -3.07
CA LYS A 172 -6.75 -4.96 -2.64
C LYS A 172 -7.38 -3.62 -3.00
N ARG A 173 -7.19 -2.61 -2.16
CA ARG A 173 -7.83 -1.29 -2.31
C ARG A 173 -6.77 -0.18 -2.20
N PRO A 174 -5.93 -0.01 -3.23
CA PRO A 174 -4.98 1.11 -3.23
C PRO A 174 -5.76 2.44 -3.35
N GLU A 175 -5.26 3.46 -2.67
CA GLU A 175 -5.78 4.84 -2.73
C GLU A 175 -5.27 5.57 -3.97
N GLY A 176 -4.08 5.18 -4.43
CA GLY A 176 -3.42 5.77 -5.59
C GLY A 176 -2.54 4.77 -6.30
N ILE A 177 -2.28 5.04 -7.58
CA ILE A 177 -1.34 4.27 -8.38
C ILE A 177 -0.47 5.24 -9.18
N SER A 178 0.85 5.06 -9.14
CA SER A 178 1.82 5.81 -9.93
C SER A 178 2.61 4.89 -10.86
N TYR A 179 3.15 5.46 -11.93
CA TYR A 179 4.06 4.77 -12.85
C TYR A 179 5.39 5.49 -12.85
N GLU A 180 6.46 4.77 -12.55
CA GLU A 180 7.80 5.31 -12.49
C GLU A 180 8.81 4.24 -12.90
N ASN A 181 9.81 4.62 -13.70
CA ASN A 181 10.92 3.75 -14.11
C ASN A 181 10.52 2.38 -14.68
N GLY A 182 9.37 2.31 -15.37
CA GLY A 182 8.89 1.07 -16.00
C GLY A 182 8.02 0.18 -15.11
N VAL A 183 7.85 0.53 -13.84
CA VAL A 183 7.05 -0.22 -12.87
C VAL A 183 5.90 0.64 -12.33
N ILE A 184 4.90 -0.04 -11.79
CA ILE A 184 3.72 0.57 -11.19
C ILE A 184 3.78 0.41 -9.69
N TYR A 185 3.57 1.51 -8.96
CA TYR A 185 3.49 1.51 -7.51
C TYR A 185 2.05 1.75 -7.08
N ALA A 186 1.53 0.86 -6.25
CA ALA A 186 0.21 0.99 -5.65
C ALA A 186 0.36 1.49 -4.22
N THR A 187 -0.27 2.61 -3.90
CA THR A 187 -0.24 3.28 -2.60
C THR A 187 -1.41 2.81 -1.75
N TYR A 188 -1.14 2.29 -0.56
CA TYR A 188 -2.15 1.80 0.40
C TYR A 188 -2.23 2.67 1.65
N PRO A 189 -3.37 2.70 2.35
CA PRO A 189 -3.47 3.38 3.65
C PRO A 189 -2.47 2.78 4.65
N ASN A 190 -2.05 3.59 5.63
CA ASN A 190 -1.13 3.19 6.70
C ASN A 190 0.16 2.54 6.17
N THR A 191 0.63 2.96 4.99
CA THR A 191 1.81 2.40 4.35
C THR A 191 2.78 3.50 3.96
N ILE A 192 4.07 3.28 4.27
CA ILE A 192 5.19 4.12 3.88
C ILE A 192 6.08 3.34 2.91
N TYR A 193 6.53 4.02 1.87
CA TYR A 193 7.48 3.55 0.88
C TYR A 193 8.75 4.37 1.02
N VAL A 194 9.86 3.71 1.33
CA VAL A 194 11.15 4.37 1.55
C VAL A 194 12.09 4.02 0.42
N THR A 195 12.58 5.03 -0.28
CA THR A 195 13.75 4.90 -1.16
C THR A 195 15.00 5.09 -0.31
N TRP A 196 15.96 4.20 -0.49
CA TRP A 196 17.19 4.18 0.29
C TRP A 196 18.37 4.53 -0.60
N ASP A 197 19.17 5.48 -0.13
CA ASP A 197 20.48 5.78 -0.68
C ASP A 197 21.57 5.23 0.25
N TYR A 198 22.80 5.26 -0.27
CA TYR A 198 23.98 4.72 0.37
C TYR A 198 25.11 5.73 0.25
N ASP A 199 25.72 6.10 1.37
CA ASP A 199 26.93 6.92 1.42
C ASP A 199 28.10 6.08 1.92
N GLU A 200 29.28 6.29 1.34
CA GLU A 200 30.54 5.70 1.81
C GLU A 200 31.23 6.68 2.75
N ASN A 201 31.41 6.28 4.01
CA ASN A 201 32.09 7.06 5.04
C ASN A 201 33.60 7.11 4.80
N GLU A 202 34.29 8.04 5.48
CA GLU A 202 35.76 8.19 5.37
C GLU A 202 36.54 6.92 5.76
N ASP A 203 35.94 6.05 6.58
CA ASP A 203 36.51 4.76 6.98
C ASP A 203 36.20 3.61 6.01
N GLY A 204 35.51 3.89 4.89
CA GLY A 204 35.09 2.91 3.88
C GLY A 204 33.84 2.12 4.26
N THR A 205 33.16 2.45 5.36
CA THR A 205 31.87 1.83 5.70
C THR A 205 30.74 2.40 4.83
N ILE A 206 29.79 1.56 4.43
CA ILE A 206 28.61 2.00 3.69
C ILE A 206 27.46 2.23 4.68
N GLU A 207 27.00 3.46 4.79
CA GLU A 207 25.81 3.84 5.56
C GLU A 207 24.60 3.91 4.64
N ARG A 208 23.49 3.28 5.07
CA ARG A 208 22.21 3.31 4.36
C ARG A 208 21.28 4.29 5.05
N TYR A 209 20.73 5.25 4.31
CA TYR A 209 19.82 6.25 4.84
C TYR A 209 18.60 6.46 3.90
N PRO A 210 17.44 6.88 4.43
CA PRO A 210 16.27 7.14 3.60
C PRO A 210 16.52 8.42 2.79
N SER A 211 16.41 8.34 1.46
CA SER A 211 16.56 9.49 0.56
C SER A 211 15.22 10.10 0.16
N GLU A 212 14.18 9.27 0.05
CA GLU A 212 12.82 9.70 -0.24
C GLU A 212 11.82 8.84 0.53
N VAL A 213 10.76 9.50 1.00
CA VAL A 213 9.66 8.85 1.73
C VAL A 213 8.36 9.27 1.05
N THR A 214 7.62 8.29 0.54
CA THR A 214 6.26 8.48 0.05
C THR A 214 5.32 7.68 0.95
N SER A 215 4.15 8.21 1.27
CA SER A 215 3.15 7.51 2.08
C SER A 215 1.78 7.51 1.41
N GLY A 216 0.96 6.52 1.76
CA GLY A 216 -0.48 6.64 1.59
C GLY A 216 -1.10 7.51 2.68
N THR A 217 -2.42 7.47 2.80
CA THR A 217 -3.10 8.16 3.89
C THR A 217 -2.66 7.58 5.23
N LEU A 218 -2.18 8.45 6.11
CA LEU A 218 -1.78 8.15 7.49
C LEU A 218 -2.68 8.92 8.46
N SER A 219 -2.85 8.42 9.68
CA SER A 219 -3.51 9.16 10.75
C SER A 219 -2.67 10.38 11.19
N ASP A 220 -3.30 11.38 11.77
CA ASP A 220 -2.59 12.56 12.29
C ASP A 220 -1.56 12.19 13.37
N GLU A 221 -1.86 11.19 14.20
CA GLU A 221 -0.95 10.64 15.21
C GLU A 221 0.26 9.94 14.56
N ALA A 222 0.03 9.15 13.50
CA ALA A 222 1.09 8.51 12.74
C ALA A 222 2.01 9.56 12.08
N ASN A 223 1.44 10.63 11.52
CA ASN A 223 2.22 11.73 10.96
C ASN A 223 3.07 12.43 12.04
N ALA A 224 2.51 12.70 13.22
CA ALA A 224 3.25 13.32 14.32
C ALA A 224 4.45 12.49 14.79
N LEU A 225 4.29 11.17 14.89
CA LEU A 225 5.38 10.25 15.23
C LEU A 225 6.47 10.24 14.15
N LEU A 226 6.09 10.27 12.87
CA LEU A 226 7.06 10.32 11.77
C LEU A 226 7.86 11.62 11.74
N ASP A 227 7.24 12.75 12.10
CA ASP A 227 7.93 14.03 12.26
C ASP A 227 8.99 13.98 13.37
N GLU A 228 8.80 13.10 14.38
CA GLU A 228 9.78 12.80 15.42
C GLU A 228 10.80 11.72 15.01
N GLY A 229 10.70 11.17 13.80
CA GLY A 229 11.54 10.08 13.30
C GLY A 229 11.17 8.70 13.87
N ILE A 230 9.98 8.57 14.45
CA ILE A 230 9.46 7.33 15.03
C ILE A 230 8.49 6.68 14.04
N ILE A 231 8.73 5.40 13.71
CA ILE A 231 7.81 4.63 12.85
C ILE A 231 6.61 4.18 13.72
N PRO A 232 5.37 4.57 13.39
CA PRO A 232 4.19 4.16 14.14
C PRO A 232 3.98 2.64 14.08
N PRO A 233 3.47 2.00 15.15
CA PRO A 233 3.37 0.55 15.24
C PRO A 233 2.38 -0.09 14.26
N ASP A 234 1.40 0.68 13.78
CA ASP A 234 0.36 0.26 12.83
C ASP A 234 0.70 0.60 11.37
N VAL A 235 1.84 1.27 11.14
CA VAL A 235 2.29 1.65 9.80
C VAL A 235 3.21 0.59 9.20
N ILE A 236 2.88 0.17 7.98
CA ILE A 236 3.67 -0.79 7.21
C ILE A 236 4.74 -0.02 6.44
N VAL A 237 6.01 -0.44 6.56
CA VAL A 237 7.12 0.15 5.83
C VAL A 237 7.61 -0.81 4.74
N TYR A 238 7.62 -0.34 3.50
CA TYR A 238 8.18 -1.02 2.36
C TYR A 238 9.41 -0.29 1.82
N ASP A 239 10.38 -1.07 1.33
CA ASP A 239 11.42 -0.52 0.45
C ASP A 239 10.78 -0.24 -0.92
N HIS A 240 10.81 1.02 -1.34
CA HIS A 240 10.15 1.48 -2.57
C HIS A 240 10.64 0.68 -3.78
N ASN A 241 11.95 0.41 -3.87
CA ASN A 241 12.56 -0.30 -5.00
C ASN A 241 12.18 -1.79 -5.08
N GLU A 242 11.56 -2.32 -4.03
CA GLU A 242 11.25 -3.74 -3.90
C GLU A 242 9.78 -4.11 -4.16
N VAL A 243 8.90 -3.12 -4.19
CA VAL A 243 7.44 -3.32 -4.28
C VAL A 243 6.83 -2.84 -5.60
N GLY A 244 7.67 -2.39 -6.54
CA GLY A 244 7.25 -2.03 -7.89
C GLY A 244 6.66 -3.22 -8.65
N ILE A 245 5.51 -3.02 -9.26
CA ILE A 245 4.79 -4.00 -10.06
C ILE A 245 5.25 -3.87 -11.51
N ASP A 246 5.89 -4.90 -12.05
CA ASP A 246 6.14 -4.98 -13.49
C ASP A 246 4.80 -5.17 -14.23
N PRO A 247 4.34 -4.21 -15.04
CA PRO A 247 2.98 -4.21 -15.54
C PRO A 247 2.71 -5.35 -16.52
N TYR A 248 3.70 -5.72 -17.33
CA TYR A 248 3.56 -6.76 -18.34
C TYR A 248 3.50 -8.14 -17.68
N SER A 249 4.43 -8.43 -16.78
CA SER A 249 4.46 -9.68 -16.01
C SER A 249 3.17 -9.83 -15.20
N TYR A 250 2.78 -8.80 -14.46
CA TYR A 250 1.63 -8.88 -13.57
C TYR A 250 0.31 -9.02 -14.32
N LEU A 251 0.16 -8.42 -15.51
CA LEU A 251 -1.02 -8.57 -16.35
C LEU A 251 -0.97 -9.82 -17.26
N GLY A 252 0.15 -10.55 -17.31
CA GLY A 252 0.33 -11.69 -18.21
C GLY A 252 0.41 -11.29 -19.69
N LEU A 253 0.89 -10.08 -19.97
CA LEU A 253 1.07 -9.54 -21.32
C LEU A 253 2.44 -9.95 -21.88
N LYS A 254 2.49 -10.27 -23.18
CA LYS A 254 3.72 -10.65 -23.90
C LYS A 254 4.21 -9.54 -24.80
#